data_AF-A0A4Y1ZYU6-F1
#
_entry.id   AF-A0A4Y1ZYU6-F1
#
_cell.length_a   1.000
_cell.length_b   1.000
_cell.length_c   1.000
_cell.angle_alpha   90.00
_cell.angle_beta   90.00
_cell.angle_gamma   90.00
#
_symmetry.space_group_name_H-M   'P 1'
#
loop_
_entity.id
_entity.type
_entity.pdbx_description
1 polymer ?
#
loop_
_entity_poly.entity_id
_entity_poly.type
_entity_poly.pdbx_seq_one_letter_code
_entity_poly.pdbx_strand_id
1 'polypeptide(L)'
;MQMSPRRFYLMMQLVFIFFRRPTASASKCLALLWNSLPDAFFSFEEIEMALQAGLRSETIKDVYNFYSGAFGVFHERVEPRSLKHLCRPTVRRMLWKSGCWIPDGIRMTGVPRELQSFLNLEV
;
A
#
# COMPACT_ATOMS: atom_id res chain seq x y z
N MET A 1 14.21 11.54 13.30
CA MET A 1 14.29 11.41 11.83
C MET A 1 13.10 12.15 11.23
N GLN A 2 13.29 13.11 10.32
CA GLN A 2 12.17 13.85 9.73
C GLN A 2 11.58 13.05 8.57
N MET A 3 10.31 12.66 8.68
CA MET A 3 9.59 11.92 7.66
C MET A 3 9.35 12.81 6.43
N SER A 4 9.49 12.27 5.22
CA SER A 4 9.18 13.03 3.99
C SER A 4 7.69 13.37 3.90
N PRO A 5 7.28 14.43 3.20
CA PRO A 5 5.86 14.78 3.05
C PRO A 5 5.02 13.62 2.48
N ARG A 6 5.59 12.87 1.53
CA ARG A 6 4.96 11.68 0.94
C ARG A 6 4.75 10.58 1.97
N ARG A 7 5.77 10.28 2.77
CA ARG A 7 5.67 9.26 3.82
C ARG A 7 4.69 9.68 4.93
N PHE A 8 4.71 10.95 5.32
CA PHE A 8 3.78 11.50 6.30
C PHE A 8 2.33 11.36 5.83
N TYR A 9 2.06 11.67 4.56
CA TYR A 9 0.74 11.49 3.97
C TYR A 9 0.26 10.03 4.03
N LEU A 10 1.13 9.06 3.73
CA LEU A 10 0.78 7.63 3.84
C LEU A 10 0.55 7.21 5.31
N MET A 11 1.35 7.71 6.25
CA MET A 11 1.14 7.48 7.68
C MET A 11 -0.24 7.99 8.11
N MET A 12 -0.62 9.19 7.67
CA MET A 12 -1.94 9.77 7.97
C MET A 12 -3.08 8.98 7.32
N GLN A 13 -2.89 8.43 6.12
CA GLN A 13 -3.88 7.51 5.52
C GLN A 13 -4.10 6.26 6.38
N LEU A 14 -3.01 5.62 6.82
CA LEU A 14 -3.08 4.43 7.68
C LEU A 14 -3.84 4.74 8.97
N VAL A 15 -3.42 5.80 9.67
CA VAL A 15 -4.07 6.26 10.91
C VAL A 15 -5.55 6.57 10.66
N PHE A 16 -5.88 7.34 9.61
CA PHE A 16 -7.26 7.71 9.31
C PHE A 16 -8.14 6.47 9.04
N ILE A 17 -7.65 5.53 8.24
CA ILE A 17 -8.40 4.29 7.92
C ILE A 17 -8.61 3.46 9.19
N PHE A 18 -7.55 3.30 10.00
CA PHE A 18 -7.61 2.53 11.25
C PHE A 18 -8.60 3.14 12.24
N PHE A 19 -8.48 4.43 12.55
CA PHE A 19 -9.33 5.09 13.55
C PHE A 19 -10.76 5.31 13.08
N ARG A 20 -11.04 5.28 11.77
CA ARG A 20 -12.41 5.30 11.27
C ARG A 20 -13.15 4.04 11.68
N ARG A 21 -12.72 2.87 11.19
CA ARG A 21 -13.18 1.53 11.61
C ARG A 21 -12.20 0.46 11.06
N PRO A 22 -11.47 -0.29 11.90
CA PRO A 22 -10.48 -1.28 11.44
C PRO A 22 -11.16 -2.60 11.05
N THR A 23 -12.02 -2.58 10.02
CA THR A 23 -12.71 -3.76 9.50
C THR A 23 -11.90 -4.49 8.44
N ALA A 24 -12.27 -5.74 8.11
CA ALA A 24 -11.69 -6.47 7.00
C ALA A 24 -11.82 -5.70 5.66
N SER A 25 -12.93 -5.00 5.44
CA SER A 25 -13.12 -4.15 4.25
C SER A 25 -12.19 -2.95 4.24
N ALA A 26 -11.93 -2.33 5.40
CA ALA A 26 -10.98 -1.22 5.52
C ALA A 26 -9.53 -1.69 5.26
N SER A 27 -9.17 -2.86 5.80
CA SER A 27 -7.89 -3.51 5.54
C SER A 27 -7.71 -3.82 4.04
N LYS A 28 -8.72 -4.39 3.39
CA LYS A 28 -8.72 -4.63 1.94
C LYS A 28 -8.63 -3.33 1.12
N CYS A 29 -9.30 -2.27 1.56
CA CYS A 29 -9.23 -0.96 0.91
C CYS A 29 -7.82 -0.37 0.99
N LEU A 30 -7.18 -0.43 2.16
CA LEU A 30 -5.79 -0.03 2.36
C LEU A 30 -4.86 -0.83 1.43
N ALA A 31 -5.06 -2.16 1.37
CA ALA A 31 -4.28 -3.03 0.50
C ALA A 31 -4.40 -2.66 -0.98
N LEU A 32 -5.62 -2.40 -1.48
CA LEU A 32 -5.86 -1.99 -2.86
C LEU A 32 -5.23 -0.63 -3.17
N LEU A 33 -5.43 0.36 -2.28
CA LEU A 33 -4.88 1.70 -2.43
C LEU A 33 -3.36 1.65 -2.54
N TRP A 34 -2.69 1.01 -1.59
CA TRP A 34 -1.23 1.03 -1.55
C TRP A 34 -0.60 0.06 -2.55
N ASN A 35 -1.32 -0.99 -2.97
CA ASN A 35 -0.84 -1.82 -4.08
C ASN A 35 -0.80 -1.08 -5.42
N SER A 36 -1.49 0.07 -5.53
CA SER A 36 -1.42 0.97 -6.68
C SER A 36 -0.26 1.96 -6.64
N LEU A 37 0.51 1.99 -5.55
CA LEU A 37 1.59 2.93 -5.30
C LEU A 37 2.97 2.26 -5.37
N PRO A 38 4.04 2.98 -5.76
CA PRO A 38 5.40 2.44 -5.76
C PRO A 38 6.08 2.46 -4.37
N ASP A 39 5.44 3.09 -3.38
CA ASP A 39 6.03 3.37 -2.08
C ASP A 39 6.38 2.08 -1.30
N ALA A 40 7.50 2.14 -0.58
CA ALA A 40 7.92 1.09 0.34
C ALA A 40 6.93 0.95 1.49
N PHE A 41 6.90 -0.25 2.06
CA PHE A 41 6.15 -0.53 3.26
C PHE A 41 6.78 0.15 4.48
N PHE A 42 5.93 0.50 5.45
CA PHE A 42 6.36 0.90 6.79
C PHE A 42 6.93 -0.31 7.54
N SER A 43 8.02 -0.08 8.29
CA SER A 43 8.42 -0.99 9.36
C SER A 43 7.65 -0.68 10.65
N PHE A 44 7.71 -1.59 11.62
CA PHE A 44 7.15 -1.32 12.95
C PHE A 44 7.81 -0.09 13.60
N GLU A 45 9.14 0.01 13.54
CA GLU A 45 9.90 1.13 14.09
C GLU A 45 9.48 2.47 13.47
N GLU A 46 9.22 2.51 12.15
CA GLU A 46 8.79 3.73 11.48
C GLU A 46 7.39 4.19 11.95
N ILE A 47 6.48 3.24 12.19
CA ILE A 47 5.14 3.51 12.75
C ILE A 47 5.23 3.93 14.21
N GLU A 48 6.01 3.21 15.03
CA GLU A 48 6.19 3.51 16.44
C GLU A 48 6.78 4.90 16.63
N MET A 49 7.88 5.22 15.93
CA MET A 49 8.52 6.53 16.02
C MET A 49 7.59 7.67 15.63
N ALA A 50 6.71 7.46 14.65
CA ALA A 50 5.77 8.47 14.18
C ALA A 50 4.59 8.70 15.13
N LEU A 51 4.18 7.67 15.89
CA LEU A 51 2.93 7.69 16.66
C LEU A 51 3.15 7.73 18.18
N GLN A 52 4.33 7.37 18.68
CA GLN A 52 4.65 7.31 20.12
C GLN A 52 4.43 8.63 20.88
N ALA A 53 4.46 9.78 20.19
CA ALA A 53 4.21 11.07 20.82
C ALA A 53 2.73 11.32 21.15
N GLY A 54 1.80 10.60 20.51
CA GLY A 54 0.36 10.84 20.64
C GLY A 54 -0.47 9.60 21.00
N LEU A 55 0.08 8.39 20.88
CA LEU A 55 -0.64 7.13 21.09
C LEU A 55 0.09 6.23 22.07
N ARG A 56 -0.67 5.40 22.79
CA ARG A 56 -0.14 4.37 23.68
C ARG A 56 0.47 3.22 22.87
N SER A 57 1.45 2.54 23.44
CA SER A 57 2.15 1.42 22.80
C SER A 57 1.21 0.29 22.35
N GLU A 58 0.13 0.03 23.10
CA GLU A 58 -0.88 -0.97 22.72
C GLU A 58 -1.60 -0.55 21.44
N THR A 59 -2.03 0.71 21.34
CA THR A 59 -2.70 1.24 20.15
C THR A 59 -1.76 1.25 18.94
N ILE A 60 -0.48 1.54 19.13
CA ILE A 60 0.53 1.49 18.06
C ILE A 60 0.68 0.04 17.54
N LYS A 61 0.71 -0.95 18.44
CA LYS A 61 0.71 -2.37 18.06
C LYS A 61 -0.56 -2.76 17.30
N ASP A 62 -1.72 -2.27 17.71
CA ASP A 62 -2.98 -2.54 17.00
C ASP A 62 -2.99 -1.94 15.59
N VAL A 63 -2.50 -0.70 15.43
CA VAL A 63 -2.31 -0.06 14.11
C VAL A 63 -1.37 -0.89 13.24
N TYR A 64 -0.25 -1.34 13.80
CA TYR A 64 0.71 -2.17 13.07
C TYR A 64 0.12 -3.53 12.68
N ASN A 65 -0.63 -4.19 13.57
CA ASN A 65 -1.28 -5.47 13.30
C ASN A 65 -2.35 -5.35 12.21
N PHE A 66 -3.13 -4.28 12.24
CA PHE A 66 -4.09 -3.96 11.18
C PHE A 66 -3.38 -3.77 9.82
N TYR A 67 -2.29 -3.02 9.83
CA TYR A 67 -1.46 -2.75 8.66
C TYR A 67 -0.80 -4.03 8.11
N SER A 68 -0.09 -4.80 8.93
CA SER A 68 0.59 -6.03 8.53
C SER A 68 -0.41 -7.08 8.03
N GLY A 69 -1.57 -7.18 8.67
CA GLY A 69 -2.68 -8.02 8.24
C GLY A 69 -3.21 -7.68 6.85
N ALA A 70 -3.18 -6.41 6.44
CA ALA A 70 -3.63 -5.98 5.11
C ALA A 70 -2.74 -6.50 3.97
N PHE A 71 -1.45 -6.67 4.25
CA PHE A 71 -0.45 -6.99 3.23
C PHE A 71 0.17 -8.38 3.40
N GLY A 72 -0.11 -9.07 4.51
CA GLY A 72 0.50 -10.36 4.84
C GLY A 72 2.02 -10.28 5.01
N VAL A 73 2.53 -9.11 5.42
CA VAL A 73 3.98 -8.88 5.57
C VAL A 73 4.31 -8.38 6.97
N PHE A 74 5.47 -8.82 7.45
CA PHE A 74 6.14 -8.29 8.63
C PHE A 74 7.51 -7.83 8.19
N HIS A 75 7.77 -6.52 8.33
CA HIS A 75 9.03 -5.92 7.91
C HIS A 75 9.74 -5.34 9.13
N GLU A 76 10.88 -5.94 9.49
CA GLU A 76 11.77 -5.38 10.52
C GLU A 76 12.37 -4.06 10.06
N ARG A 77 12.64 -3.92 8.76
CA ARG A 77 13.24 -2.74 8.13
C ARG A 77 12.43 -2.28 6.93
N VAL A 78 12.55 -1.00 6.63
CA VAL A 78 11.98 -0.42 5.42
C VAL A 78 12.77 -0.91 4.21
N GLU A 79 12.09 -1.62 3.31
CA GLU A 79 12.68 -2.12 2.07
C GLU A 79 11.90 -1.65 0.84
N PRO A 80 12.58 -1.42 -0.29
CA PRO A 80 11.92 -1.20 -1.57
C PRO A 80 10.99 -2.36 -1.92
N ARG A 81 9.88 -2.06 -2.59
CA ARG A 81 8.99 -3.08 -3.14
C ARG A 81 9.71 -3.87 -4.23
N SER A 82 9.28 -5.12 -4.46
CA SER A 82 9.85 -5.94 -5.53
C SER A 82 9.76 -5.27 -6.89
N LEU A 83 10.69 -5.59 -7.81
CA LEU A 83 10.66 -5.07 -9.17
C LEU A 83 9.30 -5.32 -9.85
N LYS A 84 8.72 -6.51 -9.65
CA LYS A 84 7.38 -6.85 -10.15
C LYS A 84 6.34 -5.84 -9.67
N HIS A 85 6.38 -5.47 -8.38
CA HIS A 85 5.49 -4.46 -7.81
C HIS A 85 5.75 -3.07 -8.40
N LEU A 86 7.01 -2.66 -8.55
CA LEU A 86 7.37 -1.35 -9.13
C LEU A 86 6.97 -1.22 -10.61
N CYS A 87 6.94 -2.32 -11.35
CA CYS A 87 6.42 -2.35 -12.71
C CYS A 87 4.90 -2.08 -12.75
N ARG A 88 4.14 -2.51 -11.74
CA ARG A 88 2.66 -2.36 -11.71
C ARG A 88 2.18 -0.92 -11.86
N PRO A 89 2.52 0.04 -10.97
CA PRO A 89 2.07 1.42 -11.11
C PRO A 89 2.64 2.09 -12.36
N THR A 90 3.82 1.65 -12.82
CA THR A 90 4.45 2.16 -14.04
C THR A 90 3.64 1.80 -15.28
N VAL A 91 3.30 0.51 -15.45
CA VAL A 91 2.46 0.02 -16.54
C VAL A 91 1.08 0.69 -16.52
N ARG A 92 0.43 0.73 -15.35
CA ARG A 92 -0.88 1.38 -15.19
C ARG A 92 -0.84 2.86 -15.60
N ARG A 93 0.22 3.57 -15.21
CA ARG A 93 0.42 4.99 -15.58
C ARG A 93 0.66 5.14 -17.09
N MET A 94 1.40 4.23 -17.71
CA MET A 94 1.63 4.27 -19.16
C MET A 94 0.34 4.06 -19.94
N LEU A 95 -0.48 3.07 -19.55
CA LEU A 95 -1.80 2.85 -20.16
C LEU A 95 -2.68 4.08 -20.04
N TRP A 96 -2.75 4.69 -18.85
CA TRP A 96 -3.48 5.93 -18.65
C TRP A 96 -3.00 7.06 -19.57
N LYS A 97 -1.68 7.28 -19.66
CA LYS A 97 -1.08 8.30 -20.53
C LYS A 97 -1.36 8.07 -22.02
N SER A 98 -1.52 6.81 -22.42
CA SER A 98 -1.86 6.45 -23.80
C SER A 98 -3.37 6.44 -24.08
N GLY A 99 -4.22 6.87 -23.14
CA GLY A 99 -5.68 6.88 -23.30
C GLY A 99 -6.33 5.51 -23.15
N CYS A 100 -5.59 4.50 -22.68
CA CYS A 100 -6.09 3.14 -22.49
C CYS A 100 -6.65 2.99 -21.07
N TRP A 101 -7.98 2.97 -20.95
CA TRP A 101 -8.69 2.82 -19.67
C TRP A 101 -8.50 1.44 -19.07
N ILE A 102 -8.30 1.36 -17.76
CA ILE A 102 -8.22 0.10 -17.01
C ILE A 102 -9.65 -0.33 -16.63
N PRO A 103 -10.04 -1.61 -16.77
CA PRO A 103 -9.19 -2.78 -17.05
C PRO A 103 -8.96 -3.09 -18.55
N ASP A 104 -9.70 -2.46 -19.45
CA ASP A 104 -9.72 -2.80 -20.89
C ASP A 104 -8.33 -2.67 -21.54
N GLY A 105 -7.62 -1.61 -21.24
CA GLY A 105 -6.25 -1.35 -21.68
C GLY A 105 -5.25 -2.42 -21.23
N ILE A 106 -5.47 -3.05 -20.07
CA ILE A 106 -4.65 -4.19 -19.63
C ILE A 106 -4.95 -5.41 -20.49
N ARG A 107 -6.23 -5.69 -20.79
CA ARG A 107 -6.61 -6.81 -21.67
C ARG A 107 -5.98 -6.67 -23.07
N MET A 108 -5.83 -5.45 -23.56
CA MET A 108 -5.22 -5.15 -24.85
C MET A 108 -3.69 -5.36 -24.89
N THR A 109 -3.01 -5.50 -23.74
CA THR A 109 -1.55 -5.71 -23.71
C THR A 109 -1.11 -7.10 -24.17
N GLY A 110 -2.02 -8.08 -24.20
CA GLY A 110 -1.70 -9.47 -24.55
C GLY A 110 -0.89 -10.25 -23.51
N VAL A 111 -0.66 -9.69 -22.32
CA VAL A 111 0.06 -10.40 -21.25
C VAL A 111 -0.77 -11.57 -20.69
N PRO A 112 -0.15 -12.62 -20.14
CA PRO A 112 -0.86 -13.73 -19.47
C PRO A 112 -1.88 -13.27 -18.42
N ARG A 113 -2.93 -14.07 -18.21
CA ARG A 113 -4.05 -13.72 -17.31
C ARG A 113 -3.59 -13.42 -15.88
N GLU A 114 -2.59 -14.14 -15.40
CA GLU A 114 -2.01 -13.96 -14.07
C GLU A 114 -1.37 -12.57 -13.92
N LEU A 115 -0.75 -12.07 -14.99
CA LEU A 115 -0.22 -10.71 -15.02
C LEU A 115 -1.32 -9.66 -15.20
N GLN A 116 -2.40 -9.97 -15.93
CA GLN A 116 -3.55 -9.07 -16.02
C GLN A 116 -4.21 -8.87 -14.65
N SER A 117 -4.50 -9.94 -13.93
CA SER A 117 -5.06 -9.87 -12.57
C SER A 117 -4.13 -9.11 -11.63
N PHE A 118 -2.83 -9.41 -11.67
CA PHE A 118 -1.83 -8.64 -10.92
C PHE A 118 -1.84 -7.14 -11.26
N LEU A 119 -1.97 -6.76 -12.53
CA LEU A 119 -2.03 -5.36 -12.97
C LEU A 119 -3.36 -4.68 -12.60
N ASN A 120 -4.46 -5.44 -12.53
CA ASN A 120 -5.78 -4.97 -12.12
C ASN A 120 -5.93 -4.79 -10.60
N LEU A 121 -4.91 -5.15 -9.81
CA LEU A 121 -5.00 -5.19 -8.34
C LEU A 121 -5.98 -6.27 -7.85
N GLU A 122 -6.24 -7.28 -8.68
CA GLU A 122 -6.98 -8.48 -8.28
C GLU A 122 -6.05 -9.36 -7.45
N VAL A 123 -6.62 -9.95 -6.38
CA VAL A 123 -5.96 -10.92 -5.50
C VAL A 123 -6.37 -12.30 -5.95
#